data_AF-A0A707JK79-F1
#
_entry.id   AF-A0A707JK79-F1
#
_cell.length_a   1.000
_cell.length_b   1.000
_cell.length_c   1.000
_cell.angle_alpha   90.00
_cell.angle_beta   90.00
_cell.angle_gamma   90.00
#
_symmetry.space_group_name_H-M   'P 1'
#
loop_
_entity.id
_entity.type
_entity.pdbx_description
1 polymer ?
#
loop_
_entity_poly.entity_id
_entity_poly.type
_entity_poly.pdbx_seq_one_letter_code
_entity_poly.pdbx_strand_id
1 'polypeptide(L)' 'EIFTRAHGRPARTFPVSMPLLRLDRIYVKNANASSPTALPLRNWRHLSDHAPLSAEIHL' A
#
# COMPACT_ATOMS: atom_id res chain seq x y z
N GLU A 1 -1.76 -4.44 -10.26
CA GLU A 1 -1.37 -3.94 -8.93
C GLU A 1 -1.02 -2.46 -9.08
N ILE A 2 -1.65 -1.59 -8.31
CA ILE A 2 -1.63 -0.14 -8.56
C ILE A 2 -0.30 0.52 -8.16
N PHE A 3 0.42 0.02 -7.15
CA PHE A 3 1.74 0.54 -6.76
C PHE A 3 2.80 0.23 -7.80
N THR A 4 2.76 -0.95 -8.42
CA THR A 4 3.65 -1.29 -9.53
C THR A 4 3.41 -0.38 -10.73
N ARG A 5 2.15 -0.02 -11.01
CA ARG A 5 1.83 0.93 -12.10
C ARG A 5 2.32 2.34 -11.81
N ALA A 6 2.20 2.82 -10.57
CA ALA A 6 2.59 4.18 -10.19
C ALA A 6 4.09 4.34 -9.87
N HIS A 7 4.69 3.34 -9.22
CA HIS A 7 6.03 3.41 -8.61
C HIS A 7 7.01 2.35 -9.15
N GLY A 8 6.60 1.57 -10.16
CA GLY A 8 7.40 0.52 -10.79
C GLY A 8 7.61 -0.74 -9.95
N ARG A 9 7.14 -0.76 -8.70
CA ARG A 9 7.26 -1.91 -7.79
C ARG A 9 6.14 -1.91 -6.72
N PRO A 10 5.80 -3.06 -6.14
CA PRO A 10 4.89 -3.11 -5.00
C PRO A 10 5.50 -2.45 -3.76
N ALA A 11 4.65 -1.92 -2.89
CA ALA A 11 5.06 -1.34 -1.63
C ALA A 11 5.60 -2.42 -0.66
N ARG A 12 6.58 -2.04 0.17
CA ARG A 12 7.01 -2.86 1.30
C ARG A 12 6.13 -2.51 2.48
N THR A 13 5.58 -3.52 3.13
CA THR A 13 4.61 -3.34 4.20
C THR A 13 4.92 -4.13 5.45
N PHE A 14 5.64 -5.24 5.34
CA PHE A 14 5.94 -6.10 6.47
C PHE A 14 7.45 -6.20 6.74
N PRO A 15 7.90 -6.30 7.99
CA PRO A 15 7.14 -6.01 9.21
C PRO A 15 6.92 -4.49 9.39
N VAL A 16 5.84 -4.08 10.05
CA VAL A 16 5.47 -2.66 10.26
C VAL A 16 6.57 -1.83 10.94
N SER A 17 7.40 -2.48 11.76
CA SER A 17 8.51 -1.84 12.48
C SER A 17 9.63 -1.45 11.53
N MET A 18 9.85 -2.19 10.46
CA MET A 18 10.84 -1.95 9.42
C MET A 18 10.36 -2.58 8.11
N PRO A 19 9.58 -1.86 7.27
CA PRO A 19 8.95 -2.46 6.09
C PRO A 19 9.98 -2.90 5.04
N LEU A 20 10.21 -4.20 4.96
CA LEU A 20 11.23 -4.85 4.12
C LEU A 20 10.62 -5.74 3.04
N LEU A 21 9.55 -6.46 3.38
CA LEU A 21 8.86 -7.43 2.53
C LEU A 21 7.63 -6.81 1.88
N ARG A 22 7.32 -7.28 0.66
CA ARG A 22 6.22 -6.80 -0.19
C ARG A 22 5.09 -7.82 -0.21
N LEU A 23 4.28 -7.82 0.85
CA LEU A 23 3.26 -8.85 1.03
C LEU A 23 1.87 -8.37 0.62
N ASP A 24 1.63 -7.05 0.66
CA ASP A 24 0.33 -6.47 0.34
C ASP A 24 0.26 -5.92 -1.08
N ARG A 25 -0.92 -6.05 -1.72
CA ARG A 25 -1.18 -5.60 -3.09
C ARG A 25 -2.61 -5.11 -3.24
N ILE A 26 -2.79 -4.02 -3.99
CA ILE A 26 -4.12 -3.52 -4.39
C ILE A 26 -4.27 -3.69 -5.90
N TYR A 27 -5.29 -4.43 -6.33
CA TYR A 27 -5.62 -4.67 -7.74
C TYR A 27 -6.93 -3.98 -8.09
N VAL A 28 -6.93 -3.29 -9.24
CA VAL A 28 -8.11 -2.59 -9.75
C VAL A 28 -8.33 -3.00 -11.19
N LYS A 29 -9.58 -3.32 -11.52
CA LYS A 29 -10.06 -3.72 -12.84
C LYS A 29 -11.38 -2.99 -13.10
N ASN A 30 -11.58 -2.52 -14.32
CA ASN A 30 -12.80 -1.81 -14.75
C ASN A 30 -13.14 -0.55 -13.93
N ALA A 31 -12.15 0.03 -13.24
CA ALA A 31 -12.26 1.30 -12.54
C ALA A 31 -10.92 2.02 -12.62
N ASN A 32 -10.95 3.34 -12.47
CA ASN A 32 -9.73 4.13 -12.38
C ASN A 32 -9.27 4.21 -10.93
N ALA A 33 -7.97 4.21 -10.71
CA ALA A 33 -7.38 4.37 -9.38
C ALA A 33 -6.31 5.46 -9.41
N SER A 34 -6.32 6.31 -8.39
CA SER A 34 -5.36 7.40 -8.21
C SER A 34 -4.70 7.35 -6.84
N SER A 35 -3.63 8.13 -6.72
CA SER A 35 -3.00 8.45 -5.43
C SER A 35 -2.54 7.24 -4.57
N PRO A 36 -1.95 6.16 -5.13
CA PRO A 36 -1.48 5.03 -4.32
C PRO A 36 -0.36 5.47 -3.38
N THR A 37 -0.60 5.38 -2.07
CA THR A 37 0.25 5.96 -1.03
C THR A 37 0.39 5.00 0.16
N ALA A 38 1.58 4.97 0.77
CA ALA A 38 1.76 4.33 2.07
C ALA A 38 1.46 5.33 3.19
N LEU A 39 0.63 4.96 4.17
CA LEU A 39 0.25 5.89 5.23
C LEU A 39 1.32 5.95 6.35
N PRO A 40 1.43 7.07 7.09
CA PRO A 40 2.43 7.23 8.13
C PRO A 40 2.33 6.18 9.24
N LEU A 41 3.42 5.45 9.49
CA LEU A 41 3.45 4.30 10.40
C LEU A 41 3.13 4.61 11.88
N ARG A 42 3.36 5.85 12.34
CA ARG A 42 3.32 6.19 13.78
C ARG A 42 2.01 5.78 14.45
N ASN A 43 0.90 5.92 13.74
CA ASN A 43 -0.43 5.63 14.26
C ASN A 43 -0.85 4.16 14.11
N TRP A 44 -0.08 3.33 13.38
CA TRP A 44 -0.50 1.98 12.98
C TRP A 44 0.41 0.87 13.51
N ARG A 45 1.65 1.20 13.89
CA ARG A 45 2.66 0.23 14.36
C ARG A 45 2.23 -0.67 15.51
N HIS A 46 1.27 -0.23 16.33
CA HIS A 46 0.76 -0.98 17.48
C HIS A 46 -0.57 -1.70 17.18
N LEU A 47 -1.15 -1.49 16.00
CA LEU A 47 -2.45 -2.03 15.61
C LEU A 47 -2.34 -3.21 14.65
N SER A 48 -1.26 -3.29 13.88
CA SER A 48 -1.00 -4.35 12.90
C SER A 48 0.51 -4.55 12.73
N ASP A 49 0.90 -5.74 12.30
CA ASP A 49 2.24 -6.11 11.86
C ASP A 49 2.55 -5.69 10.41
N HIS A 50 1.58 -5.09 9.70
CA HIS A 50 1.72 -4.55 8.34
C HIS A 50 1.59 -3.02 8.29
N ALA A 51 2.34 -2.39 7.39
CA ALA A 51 2.21 -0.97 7.06
C ALA A 51 0.97 -0.74 6.18
N PRO A 52 0.12 0.24 6.53
CA PRO A 52 -1.08 0.56 5.76
C PRO A 52 -0.77 1.13 4.37
N LEU A 53 -1.56 0.71 3.38
CA LEU A 53 -1.59 1.25 2.03
C LEU A 53 -2.95 1.88 1.75
N SER A 54 -2.99 2.98 1.00
CA SER A 54 -4.21 3.65 0.56
C SER A 54 -4.19 3.89 -0.95
N ALA A 55 -5.38 3.97 -1.54
CA ALA A 55 -5.60 4.43 -2.90
C ALA A 55 -7.04 4.95 -3.06
N GLU A 56 -7.24 5.83 -4.01
CA GLU A 56 -8.55 6.38 -4.37
C GLU A 56 -9.09 5.62 -5.59
N ILE A 57 -10.38 5.30 -5.59
CA ILE A 57 -11.07 4.63 -6.69
C ILE A 57 -12.11 5.58 -7.28
N HIS A 58 -12.13 5.68 -8.61
CA HIS A 58 -13.10 6.46 -9.38
C HIS A 58 -13.90 5.51 -10.27
N LEU A 59 -15.23 5.67 -10.24
CA LEU A 59 -16.19 4.89 -11.02
C LEU A 59 -16.59 5.62 -12.29
#